data_AF-A0A920SJU9-F1
#
_entry.id   AF-A0A920SJU9-F1
#
_cell.length_a   1.000
_cell.length_b   1.000
_cell.length_c   1.000
_cell.angle_alpha   90.00
_cell.angle_beta   90.00
_cell.angle_gamma   90.00
#
_symmetry.space_group_name_H-M   'P 1'
#
loop_
_entity.id
_entity.type
_entity.pdbx_description
1 polymer ?
#
loop_
_entity_poly.entity_id
_entity_poly.type
_entity_poly.pdbx_seq_one_letter_code
_entity_poly.pdbx_strand_id
1 'polypeptide(L)'
;MRSRRDRNEEGTRDGGASDEAEPEVDLSVELEDATGRVARVTLSDYGAIRRPLDTWILRRADQERARFADHWELILQTYSIPLGDFKAKNQELDLGQLMTIRFVFDRVHAGEVSIDQIGFSDLDSAFLSARVERSY
;
A
#
# COMPACT_ATOMS: atom_id res chain seq x y z
N MET A 1 -57.18 -23.14 26.54
CA MET A 1 -57.40 -22.71 25.14
C MET A 1 -56.35 -21.64 24.83
N ARG A 2 -55.20 -22.06 24.27
CA ARG A 2 -54.61 -21.58 22.98
C ARG A 2 -54.36 -20.06 22.95
N SER A 3 -53.18 -19.52 22.63
CA SER A 3 -52.01 -20.05 21.94
C SER A 3 -50.83 -19.09 22.11
N ARG A 4 -49.61 -19.64 22.26
CA ARG A 4 -48.35 -19.00 21.90
C ARG A 4 -48.39 -18.50 20.46
N ARG A 5 -47.68 -17.40 20.18
CA ARG A 5 -46.84 -17.23 18.98
C ARG A 5 -45.80 -16.15 19.28
N ASP A 6 -44.62 -16.64 19.66
CA ASP A 6 -43.35 -16.03 19.29
C ASP A 6 -43.41 -15.67 17.81
N ARG A 7 -43.03 -14.43 17.47
CA ARG A 7 -42.73 -14.06 16.10
C ARG A 7 -41.30 -13.53 16.10
N ASN A 8 -40.39 -14.47 15.81
CA ASN A 8 -39.09 -14.17 15.22
C ASN A 8 -39.29 -13.18 14.08
N GLU A 9 -38.63 -12.03 14.18
CA GLU A 9 -38.21 -11.26 13.01
C GLU A 9 -36.69 -11.46 12.90
N GLU A 10 -36.33 -12.62 12.34
CA GLU A 10 -35.09 -12.78 11.59
C GLU A 10 -35.23 -12.03 10.26
N GLY A 11 -34.26 -11.18 9.95
CA GLY A 11 -34.16 -10.43 8.69
C GLY A 11 -33.60 -9.04 8.99
N THR A 12 -32.32 -8.73 8.78
CA THR A 12 -31.52 -9.04 7.61
C THR A 12 -30.07 -9.20 8.05
N ARG A 13 -29.48 -10.37 7.82
CA ARG A 13 -28.03 -10.46 7.67
C ARG A 13 -27.73 -9.73 6.37
N ASP A 14 -27.24 -8.50 6.48
CA ASP A 14 -26.69 -7.75 5.36
C ASP A 14 -25.37 -8.42 4.97
N GLY A 15 -25.50 -9.53 4.28
CA GLY A 15 -24.42 -10.24 3.62
C GLY A 15 -24.34 -9.72 2.20
N GLY A 16 -23.26 -9.04 1.90
CA GLY A 16 -22.93 -8.59 0.55
C GLY A 16 -22.45 -7.16 0.50
N ALA A 17 -21.43 -6.80 1.29
CA ALA A 17 -20.47 -5.84 0.79
C ALA A 17 -19.94 -6.46 -0.51
N SER A 18 -20.35 -5.89 -1.64
CA SER A 18 -19.81 -6.22 -2.93
C SER A 18 -18.28 -6.15 -2.84
N ASP A 19 -17.61 -7.27 -3.11
CA ASP A 19 -16.18 -7.37 -3.46
C ASP A 19 -15.95 -6.61 -4.79
N GLU A 20 -16.37 -5.35 -4.88
CA GLU A 20 -15.78 -4.43 -5.83
C GLU A 20 -14.37 -4.22 -5.31
N ALA A 21 -13.41 -4.88 -5.96
CA ALA A 21 -12.00 -4.71 -5.68
C ALA A 21 -11.69 -3.20 -5.76
N GLU A 22 -11.64 -2.55 -4.60
CA GLU A 22 -11.22 -1.16 -4.50
C GLU A 22 -9.89 -1.02 -5.24
N PRO A 23 -9.71 0.04 -6.04
CA PRO A 23 -8.58 0.16 -6.96
C PRO A 23 -7.26 -0.08 -6.21
N GLU A 24 -6.39 -0.89 -6.80
CA GLU A 24 -5.04 -1.09 -6.29
C GLU A 24 -4.31 0.25 -6.34
N VAL A 25 -3.97 0.77 -5.16
CA VAL A 25 -3.19 2.00 -5.05
C VAL A 25 -1.75 1.66 -5.39
N ASP A 26 -1.23 2.31 -6.42
CA ASP A 26 0.17 2.19 -6.82
C ASP A 26 0.77 3.57 -7.04
N LEU A 27 2.08 3.68 -6.85
CA LEU A 27 2.82 4.92 -7.03
C LEU A 27 4.14 4.63 -7.73
N SER A 28 4.71 5.66 -8.33
CA SER A 28 6.05 5.56 -8.90
C SER A 28 7.06 6.38 -8.13
N VAL A 29 8.29 5.89 -8.08
CA VAL A 29 9.44 6.67 -7.65
C VAL A 29 10.19 7.11 -8.91
N GLU A 30 10.53 8.38 -8.98
CA GLU A 30 11.29 8.97 -10.08
C GLU A 30 12.56 9.63 -9.55
N LEU A 31 13.65 9.41 -10.28
CA LEU A 31 14.95 10.02 -10.03
C LEU A 31 15.28 10.99 -11.15
N GLU A 32 15.91 12.10 -10.80
CA GLU A 32 16.45 13.08 -11.75
C GLU A 32 17.89 13.46 -11.41
N ASP A 33 18.75 13.47 -12.43
CA ASP A 33 20.14 13.94 -12.31
C ASP A 33 20.30 15.45 -12.58
N ALA A 34 21.50 15.98 -12.33
CA ALA A 34 21.83 17.39 -12.52
C ALA A 34 21.69 17.90 -13.97
N THR A 35 21.58 17.00 -14.94
CA THR A 35 21.39 17.33 -16.36
C THR A 35 19.93 17.25 -16.79
N GLY A 36 19.03 16.94 -15.87
CA GLY A 36 17.59 16.82 -16.11
C GLY A 36 17.17 15.46 -16.69
N ARG A 37 18.05 14.45 -16.70
CA ARG A 37 17.65 13.11 -17.13
C ARG A 37 16.86 12.44 -16.03
N VAL A 38 15.78 11.78 -16.43
CA VAL A 38 14.84 11.13 -15.51
C VAL A 38 14.74 9.63 -15.76
N ALA A 39 14.47 8.88 -14.68
CA ALA A 39 14.04 7.49 -14.76
C ALA A 39 12.99 7.22 -13.68
N ARG A 40 12.05 6.32 -13.99
CA ARG A 40 10.92 6.02 -13.12
C ARG A 40 10.75 4.52 -12.96
N VAL A 41 10.46 4.09 -11.73
CA VAL A 41 10.10 2.70 -11.40
C VAL A 41 8.78 2.68 -10.62
N THR A 42 8.05 1.59 -10.72
CA THR A 42 6.78 1.41 -10.02
C THR A 42 7.03 0.73 -8.67
N LEU A 43 6.40 1.20 -7.59
CA LEU A 43 6.66 0.67 -6.25
C LEU A 43 6.17 -0.79 -6.09
N SER A 44 5.06 -1.15 -6.75
CA SER A 44 4.53 -2.51 -6.76
C SER A 44 5.49 -3.58 -7.32
N ASP A 45 6.53 -3.19 -8.05
CA ASP A 45 7.55 -4.12 -8.56
C ASP A 45 8.48 -4.66 -7.45
N TYR A 46 8.46 -4.03 -6.27
CA TYR A 46 9.32 -4.35 -5.12
C TYR A 46 8.55 -4.96 -3.94
N GLY A 47 7.22 -5.01 -4.03
CA GLY A 47 6.37 -5.53 -2.97
C GLY A 47 4.94 -5.04 -3.12
N ALA A 48 3.98 -5.82 -2.61
CA ALA A 48 2.59 -5.36 -2.53
C ALA A 48 2.51 -4.10 -1.65
N ILE A 49 1.71 -3.12 -2.07
CA ILE A 49 1.38 -1.93 -1.27
C ILE A 49 0.21 -2.27 -0.38
N ARG A 50 0.44 -2.24 0.94
CA ARG A 50 -0.55 -2.65 1.94
C ARG A 50 -1.38 -1.46 2.37
N ARG A 51 -2.69 -1.68 2.50
CA ARG A 51 -3.59 -0.78 3.21
C ARG A 51 -3.33 -0.90 4.73
N PRO A 52 -3.76 0.08 5.53
CA PRO A 52 -3.81 -0.07 6.98
C PRO A 52 -4.51 -1.38 7.37
N LEU A 53 -4.02 -2.02 8.43
CA LEU A 53 -4.57 -3.30 8.87
C LEU A 53 -5.82 -3.06 9.70
N ASP A 54 -6.90 -3.73 9.33
CA ASP A 54 -8.08 -3.77 10.20
C ASP A 54 -7.73 -4.51 11.50
N THR A 55 -8.06 -3.90 12.63
CA THR A 55 -7.74 -4.40 13.96
C THR A 55 -8.94 -4.30 14.89
N TRP A 56 -9.12 -5.36 15.68
CA TRP A 56 -10.15 -5.45 16.71
C TRP A 56 -9.50 -5.90 18.01
N ILE A 57 -9.66 -5.08 19.06
CA ILE A 57 -9.07 -5.31 20.38
C ILE A 57 -9.99 -6.21 21.20
N LEU A 58 -11.29 -5.91 21.24
CA LEU A 58 -12.27 -6.68 22.00
C LEU A 58 -13.05 -7.65 21.10
N ARG A 59 -13.33 -8.84 21.63
CA ARG A 59 -14.23 -9.81 20.98
C ARG A 59 -15.69 -9.37 20.97
N ARG A 60 -16.07 -8.38 21.79
CA ARG A 60 -17.44 -7.85 21.89
C ARG A 60 -17.59 -6.62 20.99
N ALA A 61 -18.17 -6.82 19.82
CA ALA A 61 -18.34 -5.79 18.80
C ALA A 61 -19.12 -4.55 19.30
N ASP A 62 -20.07 -4.73 20.23
CA ASP A 62 -20.84 -3.63 20.81
C ASP A 62 -19.97 -2.70 21.69
N GLN A 63 -19.07 -3.29 22.47
CA GLN A 63 -18.14 -2.55 23.31
C GLN A 63 -16.99 -1.96 22.50
N GLU A 64 -16.53 -2.68 21.48
CA GLU A 64 -15.47 -2.22 20.57
C GLU A 64 -15.87 -0.89 19.93
N ARG A 65 -17.01 -0.87 19.23
CA ARG A 65 -17.51 0.33 18.53
C ARG A 65 -17.81 1.50 19.45
N ALA A 66 -18.09 1.24 20.73
CA ALA A 66 -18.37 2.29 21.71
C ALA A 66 -17.08 2.89 22.31
N ARG A 67 -15.96 2.15 22.27
CA ARG A 67 -14.70 2.52 22.92
C ARG A 67 -13.61 2.97 21.95
N PHE A 68 -13.66 2.49 20.71
CA PHE A 68 -12.67 2.80 19.68
C PHE A 68 -13.37 3.47 18.50
N ALA A 69 -12.88 4.64 18.12
CA ALA A 69 -13.42 5.40 16.98
C ALA A 69 -13.02 4.74 15.66
N ASP A 70 -11.76 4.33 15.57
CA ASP A 70 -11.15 3.72 14.40
C ASP A 70 -10.78 2.26 14.70
N HIS A 71 -10.89 1.41 13.69
CA HIS A 71 -10.61 -0.03 13.78
C HIS A 71 -9.50 -0.43 12.80
N TRP A 72 -8.56 0.47 12.57
CA TRP A 72 -7.42 0.24 11.70
C TRP A 72 -6.13 0.74 12.34
N GLU A 73 -5.01 0.14 11.97
CA GLU A 73 -3.68 0.56 12.38
C GLU A 73 -2.77 0.73 11.15
N LEU A 74 -2.09 1.88 11.06
CA LEU A 74 -1.10 2.12 10.02
C LEU A 74 0.21 1.46 10.41
N ILE A 75 0.53 0.36 9.73
CA ILE A 75 1.84 -0.28 9.81
C ILE A 75 2.60 0.03 8.52
N LEU A 76 3.68 0.80 8.63
CA LEU A 76 4.52 1.13 7.49
C LEU A 76 5.36 -0.07 7.04
N GLN A 77 5.51 -0.21 5.73
CA GLN A 77 6.39 -1.19 5.10
C GLN A 77 7.59 -0.49 4.48
N THR A 78 8.78 -1.03 4.71
CA THR A 78 10.01 -0.56 4.05
C THR A 78 10.13 -1.16 2.66
N TYR A 79 10.44 -0.32 1.67
CA TYR A 79 10.79 -0.74 0.32
C TYR A 79 12.25 -0.42 0.05
N SER A 80 12.99 -1.39 -0.47
CA SER A 80 14.36 -1.21 -0.94
C SER A 80 14.37 -1.29 -2.46
N ILE A 81 14.69 -0.16 -3.10
CA ILE A 81 14.71 -0.02 -4.55
C ILE A 81 16.17 0.05 -5.01
N PRO A 82 16.68 -0.96 -5.75
CA PRO A 82 18.03 -0.91 -6.31
C PRO A 82 18.17 0.26 -7.28
N LEU A 83 19.16 1.14 -7.07
CA LEU A 83 19.42 2.26 -7.97
C LEU A 83 19.71 1.82 -9.41
N GLY A 84 20.25 0.60 -9.58
CA GLY A 84 20.49 -0.02 -10.89
C GLY A 84 19.22 -0.19 -11.74
N ASP A 85 18.04 -0.27 -11.14
CA ASP A 85 16.79 -0.42 -11.89
C ASP A 85 16.41 0.86 -12.62
N PHE A 86 16.77 2.03 -12.07
CA PHE A 86 16.59 3.30 -12.74
C PHE A 86 17.53 3.43 -13.95
N LYS A 87 18.79 3.01 -13.79
CA LYS A 87 19.76 2.89 -14.91
C LYS A 87 19.25 1.96 -16.01
N ALA A 88 18.57 0.87 -15.65
CA ALA A 88 17.99 -0.06 -16.63
C ALA A 88 16.84 0.59 -17.44
N LYS A 89 16.12 1.56 -16.85
CA LYS A 89 15.08 2.34 -17.56
C LYS A 89 15.65 3.51 -18.36
N ASN A 90 16.74 4.11 -17.91
CA ASN A 90 17.45 5.16 -18.63
C ASN A 90 18.97 5.04 -18.39
N GLN A 91 19.68 4.52 -19.39
CA GLN A 91 21.13 4.26 -19.28
C GLN A 91 21.96 5.54 -19.17
N GLU A 92 21.43 6.66 -19.66
CA GLU A 92 22.10 7.96 -19.61
C GLU A 92 21.99 8.64 -18.25
N LEU A 93 21.09 8.16 -17.36
CA LEU A 93 20.95 8.71 -16.01
C LEU A 93 22.27 8.61 -15.24
N ASP A 94 22.74 9.74 -14.72
CA ASP A 94 23.92 9.78 -13.86
C ASP A 94 23.53 9.79 -12.36
N LEU A 95 23.58 8.60 -11.76
CA LEU A 95 23.32 8.42 -10.32
C LEU A 95 24.37 9.09 -9.42
N GLY A 96 25.57 9.39 -9.94
CA GLY A 96 26.59 10.15 -9.22
C GLY A 96 26.27 11.65 -9.11
N GLN A 97 25.28 12.12 -9.86
CA GLN A 97 24.81 13.51 -9.91
C GLN A 97 23.30 13.59 -9.62
N LEU A 98 22.78 12.68 -8.79
CA LEU A 98 21.36 12.66 -8.44
C LEU A 98 20.97 13.96 -7.69
N MET A 99 19.92 14.62 -8.17
CA MET A 99 19.45 15.90 -7.61
C MET A 99 18.06 15.80 -7.00
N THR A 100 17.17 14.99 -7.59
CA THR A 100 15.76 14.91 -7.15
C THR A 100 15.29 13.47 -7.01
N ILE A 101 14.54 13.20 -5.95
CA ILE A 101 13.68 12.02 -5.79
C ILE A 101 12.24 12.52 -5.76
N ARG A 102 11.37 12.01 -6.64
CA ARG A 102 9.94 12.31 -6.66
C ARG A 102 9.12 11.08 -6.37
N PHE A 103 8.11 11.24 -5.52
CA PHE A 103 7.02 10.29 -5.36
C PHE A 103 5.86 10.76 -6.24
N VAL A 104 5.49 9.96 -7.23
CA VAL A 104 4.53 10.32 -8.26
C VAL A 104 3.22 9.54 -8.02
N PHE A 105 2.18 10.30 -7.67
CA PHE A 105 0.84 9.80 -7.37
C PHE A 105 -0.11 10.07 -8.54
N ASP A 106 0.04 9.33 -9.64
CA ASP A 106 -0.71 9.54 -10.88
C ASP A 106 -1.66 8.38 -11.24
N ARG A 107 -1.80 7.37 -10.37
CA ARG A 107 -2.55 6.13 -10.66
C ARG A 107 -3.97 6.10 -10.11
N VAL A 108 -4.26 6.86 -9.06
CA VAL A 108 -5.57 6.89 -8.39
C VAL A 108 -6.08 8.33 -8.24
N HIS A 109 -7.40 8.52 -8.34
CA HIS A 109 -8.01 9.85 -8.30
C HIS A 109 -7.88 10.54 -6.93
N ALA A 110 -7.92 9.78 -5.83
CA ALA A 110 -7.77 10.28 -4.48
C ALA A 110 -7.23 9.18 -3.56
N GLY A 111 -6.48 9.59 -2.53
CA GLY A 111 -5.95 8.71 -1.50
C GLY A 111 -5.08 9.47 -0.51
N GLU A 112 -4.85 8.87 0.65
CA GLU A 112 -3.90 9.36 1.64
C GLU A 112 -2.65 8.45 1.62
N VAL A 113 -1.47 9.06 1.67
CA VAL A 113 -0.20 8.33 1.70
C VAL A 113 0.66 8.85 2.84
N SER A 114 1.13 7.92 3.67
CA SER A 114 2.12 8.17 4.72
C SER A 114 3.48 7.63 4.27
N ILE A 115 4.52 8.46 4.36
CA ILE A 115 5.90 8.11 4.01
C ILE A 115 6.80 8.54 5.14
N ASP A 116 7.73 7.66 5.53
CA ASP A 116 8.78 7.95 6.48
C ASP A 116 10.08 7.23 6.09
N GLN A 117 11.21 7.68 6.67
CA GLN A 117 12.54 7.07 6.54
C GLN A 117 13.06 6.97 5.10
N ILE A 118 13.00 8.08 4.37
CA ILE A 118 13.58 8.18 3.03
C ILE A 118 15.10 8.33 3.14
N GLY A 119 15.86 7.44 2.52
CA GLY A 119 17.32 7.51 2.53
C GLY A 119 17.97 6.52 1.56
N PHE A 120 19.29 6.63 1.46
CA PHE A 120 20.14 5.65 0.78
C PHE A 120 20.70 4.66 1.78
N SER A 121 20.89 3.43 1.35
CA SER A 121 21.49 2.37 2.17
C SER A 121 22.33 1.47 1.28
N ASP A 122 23.43 0.98 1.85
CA ASP A 122 24.19 -0.12 1.26
C ASP A 122 23.63 -1.42 1.86
N LEU A 123 23.07 -2.26 1.00
CA LEU A 123 22.40 -3.50 1.39
C LEU A 123 23.10 -4.67 0.69
N ASP A 124 23.18 -5.80 1.38
CA ASP A 124 23.65 -7.03 0.74
C ASP A 124 22.76 -7.36 -0.47
N SER A 125 23.40 -7.75 -1.58
CA SER A 125 22.75 -8.14 -2.82
C SER A 125 21.60 -9.14 -2.64
N ALA A 126 21.67 -10.00 -1.61
CA ALA A 126 20.59 -10.93 -1.27
C ALA A 126 19.26 -10.21 -1.00
N PHE A 127 19.29 -9.04 -0.34
CA PHE A 127 18.10 -8.22 -0.06
C PHE A 127 17.56 -7.48 -1.29
N LEU A 128 18.38 -7.28 -2.33
CA LEU A 128 17.99 -6.58 -3.57
C LEU A 128 17.42 -7.54 -4.63
N SER A 129 17.63 -8.84 -4.45
CA SER A 129 17.22 -9.88 -5.40
C SER A 129 15.75 -10.30 -5.27
N ALA A 130 15.12 -10.02 -4.12
CA ALA A 130 13.72 -10.35 -3.88
C ALA A 130 12.80 -9.44 -4.73
N ARG A 131 12.21 -10.02 -5.78
CA ARG A 131 11.20 -9.38 -6.63
C ARG A 131 9.86 -10.08 -6.45
N VAL A 132 8.77 -9.34 -6.62
CA VAL A 132 7.45 -9.95 -6.74
C VAL A 132 7.32 -10.56 -8.14
N GLU A 133 7.14 -11.86 -8.25
CA GLU A 133 6.74 -12.50 -9.51
C GLU A 133 5.30 -12.08 -9.83
N ARG A 134 5.11 -11.30 -10.91
CA ARG A 134 3.77 -11.06 -11.45
C ARG A 134 3.33 -12.30 -12.22
N SER A 135 2.38 -13.04 -11.67
CA SER A 135 1.58 -13.98 -12.46
C SER A 135 0.51 -13.16 -13.20
N TYR A 136 0.62 -13.11 -14.53
CA TYR A 136 -0.38 -12.49 -15.41
C TYR A 136 -1.54 -13.44 -15.69
#